data_AF-A0A956TFZ3-F1
#
_entry.id   AF-A0A956TFZ3-F1
#
_cell.length_a   1.000
_cell.length_b   1.000
_cell.length_c   1.000
_cell.angle_alpha   90.00
_cell.angle_beta   90.00
_cell.angle_gamma   90.00
#
_symmetry.space_group_name_H-M   'P 1'
#
loop_
_entity.id
_entity.type
_entity.pdbx_description
1 polymer ?
#
loop_
_entity_poly.entity_id
_entity_poly.type
_entity_poly.pdbx_seq_one_letter_code
_entity_poly.pdbx_strand_id
1 'polypeptide(L)'
;VLYARPEELERHDGVEAALSRYQLGAQPYAGDFLLVYLIAQRREELERIDQLYDQGRFRQARLILALPMRSYNFAAESNRLAALERMLEGHPPYSDPTTRAHQQALEAHAAARAKLDESLRLYLSPEYLEFRHQNEIKRLLDGGTFIDYLHELLEQQIGSPPVVPHRQFASLVDSTRNQQRRRQALDYLLATRGPLLLYHTGRPLHQALHRGLIETGLVEASSQGATRSSYVPAGLPTSRLGRLFRDLRERFLGQPRLEVSFASLVDELLHPPHCLAPATIELVMAALLWSFEGRLQLWGNRPTLFTDAAMLGAAVAAPSGHRLVYERWSPSLETFLAGLTQQFGLPPETSEHRLVRELLSWYRGLPEAAVAIGRDKTNEAEWLVELLEHPVEDPAEFLSVALPRALGLPLEDPETLLVYLAETQRTLEEAVGRTRSELNAKLRELFAANGAELEQPWPSLVARWCARLPRESADSPMADLGHLLATYSATTTDEDETLEDLLYELDYGPVDRWRQNYTDEVLARVREVKSVLEHAPFQGLYPLEAGQQRQAARRLIAWLARQSGLGPEAFKERSLSL
;
A
#
# COMPACT_ATOMS: atom_id res chain seq x y z
N VAL A 1 -37.17 -23.21 -2.84
CA VAL A 1 -38.53 -23.72 -2.62
C VAL A 1 -38.95 -24.55 -3.82
N LEU A 2 -39.39 -25.79 -3.62
CA LEU A 2 -39.86 -26.69 -4.69
C LEU A 2 -41.26 -27.22 -4.38
N TYR A 3 -42.00 -27.62 -5.41
CA TYR A 3 -43.28 -28.32 -5.30
C TYR A 3 -43.13 -29.71 -5.94
N ALA A 4 -43.50 -30.77 -5.25
CA ALA A 4 -43.36 -32.15 -5.75
C ALA A 4 -44.56 -33.02 -5.37
N ARG A 5 -44.86 -34.03 -6.18
CA ARG A 5 -45.84 -35.09 -5.86
C ARG A 5 -45.16 -36.27 -5.14
N PRO A 6 -45.87 -37.01 -4.27
CA PRO A 6 -45.33 -38.20 -3.61
C PRO A 6 -44.72 -39.23 -4.57
N GLU A 7 -45.39 -39.48 -5.69
CA GLU A 7 -44.94 -40.43 -6.72
C GLU A 7 -43.62 -40.00 -7.41
N GLU A 8 -43.35 -38.70 -7.48
CA GLU A 8 -42.09 -38.14 -8.01
C GLU A 8 -40.93 -38.33 -7.04
N LEU A 9 -41.22 -38.46 -5.74
CA LEU A 9 -40.25 -38.85 -4.72
C LEU A 9 -39.96 -40.36 -4.72
N GLU A 10 -40.86 -41.19 -5.27
CA GLU A 10 -40.75 -42.66 -5.28
C GLU A 10 -40.09 -43.24 -6.53
N ARG A 11 -40.28 -42.65 -7.71
CA ARG A 11 -39.73 -43.16 -9.00
C ARG A 11 -38.20 -43.05 -9.11
N HIS A 12 -37.57 -42.51 -8.08
CA HIS A 12 -36.19 -42.09 -8.04
C HIS A 12 -35.62 -42.54 -6.69
N ASP A 13 -34.37 -43.04 -6.67
CA ASP A 13 -33.71 -43.61 -5.49
C ASP A 13 -33.53 -42.58 -4.33
N GLY A 14 -34.64 -42.14 -3.74
CA GLY A 14 -34.73 -41.08 -2.74
C GLY A 14 -34.85 -39.67 -3.33
N VAL A 15 -35.16 -38.74 -2.42
CA VAL A 15 -35.10 -37.28 -2.63
C VAL A 15 -33.77 -36.88 -3.27
N GLU A 16 -32.69 -37.63 -3.05
CA GLU A 16 -31.38 -37.45 -3.69
C GLU A 16 -31.42 -37.45 -5.23
N ALA A 17 -32.24 -38.29 -5.84
CA ALA A 17 -32.37 -38.37 -7.29
C ALA A 17 -33.31 -37.27 -7.87
N ALA A 18 -34.29 -36.79 -7.09
CA ALA A 18 -35.11 -35.62 -7.43
C ALA A 18 -34.33 -34.29 -7.21
N LEU A 19 -33.55 -34.20 -6.13
CA LEU A 19 -32.56 -33.17 -5.84
C LEU A 19 -31.52 -33.07 -6.95
N SER A 20 -31.12 -34.21 -7.52
CA SER A 20 -30.15 -34.25 -8.61
C SER A 20 -30.75 -34.01 -10.01
N ARG A 21 -32.07 -33.92 -10.18
CA ARG A 21 -32.68 -33.55 -11.47
C ARG A 21 -33.12 -32.10 -11.57
N TYR A 22 -33.31 -31.42 -10.44
CA TYR A 22 -33.31 -29.95 -10.40
C TYR A 22 -31.91 -29.34 -10.57
N GLN A 23 -30.89 -30.20 -10.76
CA GLN A 23 -29.60 -29.84 -11.34
C GLN A 23 -29.77 -29.45 -12.81
N LEU A 24 -29.97 -28.16 -13.06
CA LEU A 24 -29.47 -27.54 -14.28
C LEU A 24 -27.93 -27.59 -14.23
N GLY A 25 -27.35 -28.74 -14.61
CA GLY A 25 -25.91 -28.93 -14.79
C GLY A 25 -25.13 -29.42 -13.57
N ALA A 26 -25.24 -30.71 -13.24
CA ALA A 26 -24.20 -31.51 -12.58
C ALA A 26 -23.41 -30.91 -11.38
N GLN A 27 -24.01 -30.03 -10.57
CA GLN A 27 -23.41 -29.54 -9.32
C GLN A 27 -24.36 -29.78 -8.13
N PRO A 28 -23.83 -30.09 -6.93
CA PRO A 28 -24.63 -30.28 -5.73
C PRO A 28 -25.42 -29.00 -5.37
N TYR A 29 -26.59 -29.17 -4.74
CA TYR A 29 -27.39 -28.04 -4.25
C TYR A 29 -26.56 -27.19 -3.27
N ALA A 30 -26.25 -25.96 -3.67
CA ALA A 30 -25.39 -25.03 -2.92
C ALA A 30 -26.18 -24.06 -2.02
N GLY A 31 -27.49 -24.28 -1.83
CA GLY A 31 -28.29 -23.46 -0.92
C GLY A 31 -28.22 -23.93 0.54
N ASP A 32 -28.58 -23.02 1.44
CA ASP A 32 -28.59 -23.21 2.90
C ASP A 32 -29.61 -24.28 3.33
N PHE A 33 -30.87 -24.12 2.91
CA PHE A 33 -31.96 -25.08 3.13
C PHE A 33 -32.85 -25.20 1.90
N LEU A 34 -33.24 -26.44 1.59
CA LEU A 34 -34.28 -26.72 0.62
C LEU A 34 -35.61 -26.98 1.31
N LEU A 35 -36.55 -26.06 1.11
CA LEU A 35 -37.96 -26.24 1.46
C LEU A 35 -38.73 -26.88 0.31
N VAL A 36 -39.31 -28.06 0.54
CA VAL A 36 -40.12 -28.81 -0.44
C VAL A 36 -41.58 -28.89 0.04
N TYR A 37 -42.50 -28.34 -0.74
CA TYR A 37 -43.94 -28.44 -0.53
C TYR A 37 -44.48 -29.69 -1.24
N LEU A 38 -45.08 -30.61 -0.49
CA LEU A 38 -45.55 -31.90 -1.02
C LEU A 38 -47.04 -31.92 -1.31
N ILE A 39 -47.39 -32.09 -2.59
CA ILE A 39 -48.77 -32.07 -3.05
C ILE A 39 -49.39 -33.44 -2.85
N ALA A 40 -50.23 -33.57 -1.82
CA ALA A 40 -51.02 -34.75 -1.57
C ALA A 40 -52.51 -34.49 -1.86
N GLN A 41 -53.01 -35.14 -2.92
CA GLN A 41 -54.40 -35.10 -3.35
C GLN A 41 -55.27 -36.16 -2.67
N ARG A 42 -54.64 -37.25 -2.20
CA ARG A 42 -55.32 -38.37 -1.53
C ARG A 42 -54.76 -38.58 -0.12
N ARG A 43 -55.57 -39.19 0.74
CA ARG A 43 -55.13 -39.57 2.09
C ARG A 43 -54.02 -40.62 2.07
N GLU A 44 -54.13 -41.59 1.17
CA GLU A 44 -53.13 -42.65 0.95
C GLU A 44 -51.74 -42.07 0.62
N GLU A 45 -51.69 -40.95 -0.11
CA GLU A 45 -50.45 -40.26 -0.46
C GLU A 45 -49.76 -39.64 0.77
N LEU A 46 -50.54 -39.09 1.71
CA LEU A 46 -50.01 -38.59 2.99
C LEU A 46 -49.48 -39.71 3.86
N GLU A 47 -50.27 -40.78 4.03
CA GLU A 47 -49.88 -41.96 4.81
C GLU A 47 -48.62 -42.61 4.22
N ARG A 48 -48.46 -42.52 2.89
CA ARG A 48 -47.26 -43.01 2.20
C ARG A 48 -46.03 -42.16 2.47
N ILE A 49 -46.15 -40.83 2.47
CA ILE A 49 -45.03 -39.94 2.82
C ILE A 49 -44.63 -40.14 4.29
N ASP A 50 -45.59 -40.36 5.18
CA ASP A 50 -45.33 -40.69 6.59
C ASP A 50 -44.47 -41.94 6.72
N GLN A 51 -44.82 -43.02 6.02
CA GLN A 51 -44.03 -44.25 6.00
C GLN A 51 -42.60 -44.02 5.48
N LEU A 52 -42.42 -43.21 4.43
CA LEU A 52 -41.10 -42.90 3.87
C LEU A 52 -40.25 -42.06 4.83
N TYR A 53 -40.88 -41.13 5.56
CA TYR A 53 -40.23 -40.33 6.58
C TYR A 53 -39.76 -41.20 7.76
N ASP A 54 -40.62 -42.09 8.26
CA ASP A 54 -40.31 -43.01 9.36
C ASP A 54 -39.18 -43.99 9.00
N GLN A 55 -39.08 -44.39 7.72
CA GLN A 55 -37.97 -45.19 7.18
C GLN A 55 -36.64 -44.41 7.08
N GLY A 56 -36.63 -43.13 7.45
CA GLY A 56 -35.43 -42.29 7.49
C GLY A 56 -34.96 -41.78 6.13
N ARG A 57 -35.76 -41.92 5.06
CA ARG A 57 -35.40 -41.52 3.70
C ARG A 57 -35.23 -40.01 3.52
N PHE A 58 -35.69 -39.21 4.48
CA PHE A 58 -35.71 -37.74 4.41
C PHE A 58 -34.88 -37.05 5.50
N ARG A 59 -33.88 -37.74 6.07
CA ARG A 59 -33.06 -37.25 7.21
C ARG A 59 -31.92 -36.28 6.85
N GLN A 60 -31.97 -35.64 5.69
CA GLN A 60 -30.91 -34.70 5.29
C GLN A 60 -30.96 -33.40 6.11
N ALA A 61 -29.80 -32.92 6.56
CA ALA A 61 -29.70 -31.76 7.44
C ALA A 61 -30.21 -30.45 6.82
N ARG A 62 -30.16 -30.34 5.48
CA ARG A 62 -30.58 -29.13 4.74
C ARG A 62 -31.97 -29.26 4.12
N LEU A 63 -32.74 -30.31 4.43
CA LEU A 63 -34.05 -30.56 3.81
C LEU A 63 -35.18 -30.28 4.81
N ILE A 64 -36.09 -29.39 4.44
CA ILE A 64 -37.34 -29.14 5.17
C ILE A 64 -38.51 -29.59 4.29
N LEU A 65 -39.31 -30.52 4.79
CA LEU A 65 -40.52 -30.96 4.12
C LEU A 65 -41.73 -30.22 4.69
N ALA A 66 -42.51 -29.61 3.81
CA ALA A 66 -43.80 -29.00 4.14
C ALA A 66 -44.92 -29.89 3.60
N LEU A 67 -45.62 -30.58 4.49
CA LEU A 67 -46.72 -31.49 4.17
C LEU A 67 -48.05 -30.86 4.55
N PRO A 68 -49.10 -30.98 3.73
CA PRO A 68 -50.41 -30.51 4.12
C PRO A 68 -51.00 -31.43 5.20
N MET A 69 -51.61 -30.84 6.23
CA MET A 69 -52.25 -31.60 7.31
C MET A 69 -53.47 -32.40 6.85
N ARG A 70 -53.99 -32.09 5.65
CA ARG A 70 -55.13 -32.75 5.01
C ARG A 70 -54.87 -32.88 3.52
N SER A 71 -55.44 -33.91 2.89
CA SER A 71 -55.37 -34.07 1.44
C SER A 71 -56.29 -33.08 0.73
N TYR A 72 -55.80 -32.45 -0.34
CA TYR A 72 -56.56 -31.50 -1.15
C TYR A 72 -56.69 -31.98 -2.59
N ASN A 73 -57.90 -32.31 -3.03
CA ASN A 73 -58.14 -32.87 -4.36
C ASN A 73 -58.24 -31.77 -5.44
N PHE A 74 -57.11 -31.16 -5.76
CA PHE A 74 -57.02 -30.11 -6.80
C PHE A 74 -57.43 -30.61 -8.18
N ALA A 75 -57.17 -31.88 -8.53
CA ALA A 75 -57.53 -32.43 -9.82
C ALA A 75 -59.05 -32.52 -9.99
N ALA A 76 -59.79 -32.96 -8.98
CA ALA A 76 -61.24 -33.01 -9.04
C ALA A 76 -61.86 -31.62 -9.21
N GLU A 77 -61.39 -30.63 -8.44
CA GLU A 77 -61.90 -29.26 -8.53
C GLU A 77 -61.51 -28.58 -9.85
N SER A 78 -60.29 -28.80 -10.35
CA SER A 78 -59.85 -28.31 -11.67
C SER A 78 -60.64 -28.96 -12.82
N ASN A 79 -60.89 -30.27 -12.76
CA ASN A 79 -61.69 -30.97 -13.76
C ASN A 79 -63.15 -30.52 -13.73
N ARG A 80 -63.68 -30.23 -12.54
CA ARG A 80 -65.03 -29.67 -12.36
C ARG A 80 -65.14 -28.28 -12.99
N LEU A 81 -64.15 -27.42 -12.80
CA LEU A 81 -64.10 -26.11 -13.46
C LEU A 81 -64.05 -26.24 -14.98
N ALA A 82 -63.13 -27.05 -15.51
CA ALA A 82 -63.02 -27.28 -16.95
C ALA A 82 -64.30 -27.87 -17.55
N ALA A 83 -65.02 -28.74 -16.82
CA ALA A 83 -66.30 -29.27 -17.25
C ALA A 83 -67.40 -28.18 -17.28
N LEU A 84 -67.44 -27.31 -16.27
CA LEU A 84 -68.40 -26.20 -16.20
C LEU A 84 -68.11 -25.13 -17.25
N GLU A 85 -66.84 -24.82 -17.53
CA GLU A 85 -66.43 -23.93 -18.63
C GLU A 85 -66.93 -24.47 -19.98
N ARG A 86 -66.68 -25.75 -20.28
CA ARG A 86 -67.16 -26.40 -21.51
C ARG A 86 -68.70 -26.40 -21.61
N MET A 87 -69.40 -26.61 -20.49
CA MET A 87 -70.86 -26.54 -20.44
C MET A 87 -71.39 -25.14 -20.79
N LEU A 88 -70.75 -24.10 -20.25
CA LEU A 88 -71.11 -22.69 -20.50
C LEU A 88 -70.80 -22.27 -21.95
N GLU A 89 -69.75 -22.83 -22.55
CA GLU A 89 -69.30 -22.46 -23.91
C GLU A 89 -70.08 -23.15 -25.04
N GLY A 90 -70.54 -24.39 -24.86
CA GLY A 90 -70.91 -25.25 -26.00
C GLY A 90 -72.27 -25.96 -25.95
N HIS A 91 -73.00 -25.92 -24.84
CA HIS A 91 -74.16 -26.79 -24.63
C HIS A 91 -75.46 -26.04 -24.29
N PRO A 92 -76.41 -25.85 -25.24
CA PRO A 92 -77.75 -25.38 -24.90
C PRO A 92 -78.44 -26.36 -23.95
N PRO A 93 -79.14 -25.92 -22.89
CA PRO A 93 -79.50 -24.52 -22.58
C PRO A 93 -78.44 -23.72 -21.79
N TYR A 94 -77.32 -24.31 -21.38
CA TYR A 94 -76.31 -23.69 -20.50
C TYR A 94 -75.49 -22.57 -21.13
N SER A 95 -75.55 -22.39 -22.46
CA SER A 95 -74.88 -21.30 -23.18
C SER A 95 -75.77 -20.08 -23.44
N ASP A 96 -77.08 -20.17 -23.17
CA ASP A 96 -78.01 -19.05 -23.35
C ASP A 96 -78.17 -18.25 -22.04
N PRO A 97 -77.73 -16.97 -22.00
CA PRO A 97 -77.72 -16.14 -20.80
C PRO A 97 -79.12 -15.86 -20.21
N THR A 98 -80.18 -16.09 -20.98
CA THR A 98 -81.57 -15.87 -20.54
C THR A 98 -82.16 -17.08 -19.80
N THR A 99 -81.48 -18.23 -19.82
CA THR A 99 -82.00 -19.46 -19.20
C THR A 99 -81.60 -19.59 -17.74
N ARG A 100 -82.49 -20.19 -16.94
CA ARG A 100 -82.19 -20.56 -15.55
C ARG A 100 -81.03 -21.55 -15.46
N ALA A 101 -80.86 -22.40 -16.47
CA ALA A 101 -79.77 -23.39 -16.53
C ALA A 101 -78.39 -22.72 -16.67
N HIS A 102 -78.27 -21.66 -17.48
CA HIS A 102 -77.04 -20.87 -17.58
C HIS A 102 -76.70 -20.17 -16.26
N GLN A 103 -77.67 -19.53 -15.61
CA GLN A 103 -77.45 -18.89 -14.30
C GLN A 103 -76.95 -19.88 -13.25
N GLN A 104 -77.57 -21.07 -13.18
CA GLN A 104 -77.14 -22.13 -12.26
C GLN A 104 -75.73 -22.65 -12.58
N ALA A 105 -75.37 -22.78 -13.85
CA ALA A 105 -74.02 -23.20 -14.25
C ALA A 105 -72.96 -22.14 -13.92
N LEU A 106 -73.29 -20.85 -14.06
CA LEU A 106 -72.40 -19.74 -13.74
C LEU A 106 -72.18 -19.60 -12.23
N GLU A 107 -73.23 -19.76 -11.42
CA GLU A 107 -73.12 -19.83 -9.96
C GLU A 107 -72.27 -21.03 -9.52
N ALA A 108 -72.49 -22.21 -10.11
CA ALA A 108 -71.69 -23.41 -9.83
C ALA A 108 -70.22 -23.24 -10.24
N HIS A 109 -69.95 -22.55 -11.35
CA HIS A 109 -68.61 -22.22 -11.82
C HIS A 109 -67.90 -21.27 -10.85
N ALA A 110 -68.56 -20.17 -10.46
CA ALA A 110 -68.02 -19.24 -9.48
C ALA A 110 -67.75 -19.90 -8.12
N ALA A 111 -68.66 -20.76 -7.64
CA ALA A 111 -68.49 -21.52 -6.41
C ALA A 111 -67.32 -22.52 -6.49
N ALA A 112 -67.20 -23.25 -7.60
CA ALA A 112 -66.06 -24.16 -7.83
C ALA A 112 -64.73 -23.40 -7.89
N ARG A 113 -64.72 -22.21 -8.49
CA ARG A 113 -63.52 -21.37 -8.58
C ARG A 113 -63.09 -20.86 -7.21
N ALA A 114 -64.04 -20.30 -6.45
CA ALA A 114 -63.79 -19.84 -5.09
C ALA A 114 -63.25 -20.96 -4.20
N LYS A 115 -63.81 -22.17 -4.33
CA LYS A 115 -63.36 -23.35 -3.57
C LYS A 115 -61.94 -23.80 -3.96
N LEU A 116 -61.59 -23.75 -5.25
CA LEU A 116 -60.22 -24.05 -5.70
C LEU A 116 -59.22 -23.01 -5.17
N ASP A 117 -59.55 -21.72 -5.29
CA ASP A 117 -58.70 -20.63 -4.82
C ASP A 117 -58.52 -20.68 -3.28
N GLU A 118 -59.58 -21.00 -2.54
CA GLU A 118 -59.51 -21.24 -1.09
C GLU A 118 -58.62 -22.45 -0.77
N SER A 119 -58.77 -23.56 -1.48
CA SER A 119 -57.96 -24.76 -1.27
C SER A 119 -56.47 -24.49 -1.54
N LEU A 120 -56.15 -23.73 -2.60
CA LEU A 120 -54.77 -23.32 -2.91
C LEU A 120 -54.21 -22.39 -1.84
N ARG A 121 -55.01 -21.43 -1.36
CA ARG A 121 -54.60 -20.52 -0.29
C ARG A 121 -54.27 -21.28 0.99
N LEU A 122 -55.15 -22.18 1.42
CA LEU A 122 -54.94 -23.01 2.60
C LEU A 122 -53.68 -23.87 2.45
N TYR A 123 -53.49 -24.48 1.28
CA TYR A 123 -52.35 -25.34 0.99
C TYR A 123 -51.00 -24.61 0.99
N LEU A 124 -50.97 -23.32 0.67
CA LEU A 124 -49.74 -22.50 0.72
C LEU A 124 -49.53 -21.80 2.08
N SER A 125 -50.51 -21.87 2.97
CA SER A 125 -50.46 -21.19 4.26
C SER A 125 -49.74 -22.05 5.31
N PRO A 126 -48.70 -21.53 5.99
CA PRO A 126 -47.95 -22.28 7.00
C PRO A 126 -48.82 -22.91 8.11
N GLU A 127 -49.97 -22.30 8.42
CA GLU A 127 -50.91 -22.74 9.45
C GLU A 127 -51.52 -24.11 9.18
N TYR A 128 -51.63 -24.50 7.91
CA TYR A 128 -52.25 -25.76 7.46
C TYR A 128 -51.21 -26.79 7.01
N LEU A 129 -49.93 -26.48 7.25
CA LEU A 129 -48.80 -27.30 6.90
C LEU A 129 -48.13 -27.86 8.16
N GLU A 130 -47.61 -29.06 8.00
CA GLU A 130 -46.69 -29.70 8.92
C GLU A 130 -45.28 -29.60 8.33
N PHE A 131 -44.37 -28.98 9.08
CA PHE A 131 -42.97 -28.84 8.70
C PHE A 131 -42.15 -29.91 9.40
N ARG A 132 -41.41 -30.71 8.61
CA ARG A 132 -40.56 -31.79 9.11
C ARG A 132 -39.10 -31.54 8.78
N HIS A 133 -38.23 -31.68 9.78
CA HIS A 133 -36.78 -31.53 9.67
C HIS A 133 -36.09 -32.39 10.75
N GLN A 134 -35.13 -33.23 10.36
CA GLN A 134 -34.30 -34.05 11.29
C GLN A 134 -35.06 -34.80 12.43
N ASN A 135 -36.24 -35.36 12.13
CA ASN A 135 -37.16 -36.03 13.08
C ASN A 135 -37.99 -35.10 13.98
N GLU A 136 -37.81 -33.78 13.86
CA GLU A 136 -38.71 -32.80 14.46
C GLU A 136 -39.90 -32.53 13.54
N ILE A 137 -41.06 -32.34 14.17
CA ILE A 137 -42.32 -32.01 13.52
C ILE A 137 -42.84 -30.72 14.15
N LYS A 138 -43.01 -29.68 13.34
CA LYS A 138 -43.64 -28.42 13.73
C LYS A 138 -44.97 -28.26 13.01
N ARG A 139 -46.00 -27.84 13.72
CA ARG A 139 -47.39 -27.69 13.23
C ARG A 139 -47.94 -26.34 13.67
N LEU A 140 -48.99 -25.88 12.99
CA LEU A 140 -49.77 -24.70 13.37
C LEU A 140 -48.87 -23.44 13.49
N LEU A 141 -47.92 -23.30 12.58
CA LEU A 141 -47.09 -22.10 12.50
C LEU A 141 -47.89 -21.03 11.77
N ASP A 142 -48.13 -19.89 12.41
CA ASP A 142 -48.57 -18.70 11.70
C ASP A 142 -47.42 -18.12 10.86
N GLY A 143 -47.71 -17.08 10.06
CA GLY A 143 -46.70 -16.48 9.18
C GLY A 143 -45.45 -15.94 9.91
N GLY A 144 -45.61 -15.44 11.14
CA GLY A 144 -44.51 -14.88 11.93
C GLY A 144 -43.66 -15.98 12.57
N THR A 145 -44.31 -16.91 13.27
CA THR A 145 -43.68 -18.07 13.91
C THR A 145 -43.01 -19.02 12.91
N PHE A 146 -43.51 -19.10 11.67
CA PHE A 146 -42.83 -19.80 10.60
C PHE A 146 -41.49 -19.14 10.22
N ILE A 147 -41.45 -17.80 10.13
CA ILE A 147 -40.22 -17.06 9.88
C ILE A 147 -39.24 -17.26 11.03
N ASP A 148 -39.72 -17.16 12.28
CA ASP A 148 -38.89 -17.37 13.47
C ASP A 148 -38.32 -18.79 13.52
N TYR A 149 -39.13 -19.80 13.17
CA TYR A 149 -38.68 -21.19 13.06
C TYR A 149 -37.59 -21.37 12.00
N LEU A 150 -37.75 -20.76 10.81
CA LEU A 150 -36.71 -20.79 9.78
C LEU A 150 -35.43 -20.07 10.24
N HIS A 151 -35.56 -18.95 10.94
CA HIS A 151 -34.41 -18.24 11.52
C HIS A 151 -33.70 -19.07 12.58
N GLU A 152 -34.43 -19.75 13.47
CA GLU A 152 -33.88 -20.63 14.49
C GLU A 152 -33.11 -21.79 13.84
N LEU A 153 -33.68 -22.43 12.81
CA LEU A 153 -33.00 -23.49 12.06
C LEU A 153 -31.74 -23.00 11.36
N LEU A 154 -31.80 -21.82 10.73
CA LEU A 154 -30.63 -21.17 10.13
C LEU A 154 -29.55 -20.92 11.18
N GLU A 155 -29.91 -20.32 12.31
CA GLU A 155 -28.97 -20.02 13.40
C GLU A 155 -28.33 -21.27 13.99
N GLN A 156 -29.08 -22.36 14.15
CA GLN A 156 -28.57 -23.61 14.72
C GLN A 156 -27.65 -24.38 13.76
N GLN A 157 -27.96 -24.43 12.46
CA GLN A 157 -27.23 -25.29 11.50
C GLN A 157 -26.13 -24.55 10.74
N ILE A 158 -26.30 -23.24 10.52
CA ILE A 158 -25.44 -22.42 9.67
C ILE A 158 -24.82 -21.27 10.45
N GLY A 159 -25.46 -20.86 11.55
CA GLY A 159 -25.18 -19.61 12.24
C GLY A 159 -26.03 -18.48 11.65
N SER A 160 -25.63 -17.24 11.85
CA SER A 160 -26.30 -16.09 11.22
C SER A 160 -25.39 -15.49 10.13
N PRO A 161 -25.57 -15.88 8.86
CA PRO A 161 -24.73 -15.40 7.78
C PRO A 161 -24.86 -13.88 7.62
N PRO A 162 -23.84 -13.19 7.08
CA PRO A 162 -23.88 -11.74 6.97
C PRO A 162 -24.97 -11.29 5.98
N VAL A 163 -25.88 -10.43 6.45
CA VAL A 163 -26.94 -9.87 5.61
C VAL A 163 -26.41 -8.69 4.81
N VAL A 164 -26.55 -8.75 3.49
CA VAL A 164 -26.21 -7.64 2.60
C VAL A 164 -27.50 -6.94 2.14
N PRO A 165 -27.72 -5.66 2.46
CA PRO A 165 -29.00 -4.98 2.23
C PRO A 165 -29.28 -4.69 0.75
N HIS A 166 -28.25 -4.63 -0.10
CA HIS A 166 -28.41 -4.29 -1.51
C HIS A 166 -28.50 -5.53 -2.41
N ARG A 167 -29.62 -5.64 -3.14
CA ARG A 167 -29.91 -6.72 -4.11
C ARG A 167 -28.84 -6.99 -5.19
N GLN A 168 -27.92 -6.06 -5.46
CA GLN A 168 -26.86 -6.25 -6.47
C GLN A 168 -25.74 -7.15 -5.96
N PHE A 169 -25.56 -7.20 -4.63
CA PHE A 169 -24.54 -7.99 -3.96
C PHE A 169 -25.13 -9.19 -3.22
N ALA A 170 -26.43 -9.15 -2.88
CA ALA A 170 -27.13 -10.21 -2.13
C ALA A 170 -27.85 -11.26 -3.00
N SER A 171 -27.96 -11.08 -4.33
CA SER A 171 -28.78 -11.98 -5.15
C SER A 171 -28.03 -13.27 -5.54
N LEU A 172 -28.69 -14.42 -5.37
CA LEU A 172 -28.25 -15.71 -5.91
C LEU A 172 -28.57 -15.86 -7.41
N VAL A 173 -29.62 -15.17 -7.88
CA VAL A 173 -30.01 -15.14 -9.30
C VAL A 173 -29.73 -13.75 -9.84
N ASP A 174 -28.68 -13.63 -10.64
CA ASP A 174 -28.18 -12.32 -11.06
C ASP A 174 -28.65 -11.98 -12.47
N SER A 175 -29.49 -10.95 -12.60
CA SER A 175 -29.88 -10.45 -13.92
C SER A 175 -28.69 -9.78 -14.61
N THR A 176 -28.60 -9.86 -15.94
CA THR A 176 -27.53 -9.21 -16.73
C THR A 176 -27.36 -7.73 -16.37
N ARG A 177 -28.47 -7.04 -16.06
CA ARG A 177 -28.47 -5.63 -15.63
C ARG A 177 -27.84 -5.43 -14.25
N ASN A 178 -28.06 -6.33 -13.30
CA ASN A 178 -27.45 -6.26 -11.98
C ASN A 178 -25.95 -6.59 -12.05
N GLN A 179 -25.57 -7.60 -12.83
CA GLN A 179 -24.18 -7.94 -13.09
C GLN A 179 -23.41 -6.75 -13.69
N GLN A 180 -23.98 -6.08 -14.70
CA GLN A 180 -23.35 -4.91 -15.32
C GLN A 180 -23.20 -3.74 -14.35
N ARG A 181 -24.20 -3.47 -13.50
CA ARG A 181 -24.15 -2.41 -12.49
C ARG A 181 -23.14 -2.72 -11.38
N ARG A 182 -23.10 -3.97 -10.93
CA ARG A 182 -22.11 -4.44 -9.96
C ARG A 182 -20.70 -4.28 -10.53
N ARG A 183 -20.47 -4.74 -11.75
CA ARG A 183 -19.17 -4.59 -12.43
C ARG A 183 -18.71 -3.14 -12.48
N GLN A 184 -19.59 -2.21 -12.89
CA GLN A 184 -19.25 -0.78 -12.90
C GLN A 184 -18.87 -0.25 -11.51
N ALA A 185 -19.57 -0.67 -10.46
CA ALA A 185 -19.28 -0.26 -9.09
C ALA A 185 -17.94 -0.83 -8.60
N LEU A 186 -17.66 -2.11 -8.86
CA LEU A 186 -16.41 -2.75 -8.48
C LEU A 186 -15.22 -2.23 -9.29
N ASP A 187 -15.39 -1.95 -10.58
CA ASP A 187 -14.35 -1.31 -11.42
C ASP A 187 -13.97 0.06 -10.86
N TYR A 188 -14.96 0.85 -10.40
CA TYR A 188 -14.69 2.13 -9.75
C TYR A 188 -13.88 1.97 -8.45
N LEU A 189 -14.21 0.97 -7.64
CA LEU A 189 -13.48 0.67 -6.40
C LEU A 189 -12.03 0.24 -6.69
N LEU A 190 -11.84 -0.71 -7.61
CA LEU A 190 -10.52 -1.24 -7.97
C LEU A 190 -9.62 -0.20 -8.66
N ALA A 191 -10.21 0.76 -9.39
CA ALA A 191 -9.48 1.86 -10.00
C ALA A 191 -9.07 2.96 -9.00
N THR A 192 -9.66 2.97 -7.80
CA THR A 192 -9.38 4.00 -6.79
C THR A 192 -8.07 3.67 -6.06
N ARG A 193 -7.13 4.62 -6.03
CA ARG A 193 -5.93 4.56 -5.17
C ARG A 193 -6.11 5.49 -3.97
N GLY A 194 -5.79 5.02 -2.77
CA GLY A 194 -6.00 5.77 -1.55
C GLY A 194 -7.47 5.78 -1.08
N PRO A 195 -7.87 6.79 -0.28
CA PRO A 195 -9.20 6.88 0.31
C PRO A 195 -10.32 6.90 -0.74
N LEU A 196 -11.37 6.13 -0.49
CA LEU A 196 -12.52 6.04 -1.39
C LEU A 196 -13.40 7.28 -1.24
N LEU A 197 -13.57 8.03 -2.33
CA LEU A 197 -14.42 9.23 -2.34
C LEU A 197 -15.80 8.90 -2.90
N LEU A 198 -16.84 8.95 -2.07
CA LEU A 198 -18.22 8.79 -2.51
C LEU A 198 -18.97 10.11 -2.43
N TYR A 199 -19.64 10.47 -3.53
CA TYR A 199 -20.51 11.65 -3.57
C TYR A 199 -21.91 11.28 -3.09
N HIS A 200 -22.52 12.17 -2.31
CA HIS A 200 -23.91 12.04 -1.84
C HIS A 200 -24.95 12.17 -2.97
N THR A 201 -24.50 12.56 -4.17
CA THR A 201 -25.35 12.64 -5.35
C THR A 201 -25.86 11.25 -5.74
N GLY A 202 -27.17 11.13 -6.00
CA GLY A 202 -27.90 9.86 -6.21
C GLY A 202 -27.54 9.06 -7.46
N ARG A 203 -26.26 9.03 -7.86
CA ARG A 203 -25.78 8.16 -8.93
C ARG A 203 -25.93 6.70 -8.49
N PRO A 204 -26.49 5.82 -9.33
CA PRO A 204 -26.71 4.42 -8.99
C PRO A 204 -25.44 3.67 -8.53
N LEU A 205 -24.28 4.05 -9.05
CA LEU A 205 -22.99 3.45 -8.69
C LEU A 205 -22.58 3.80 -7.25
N HIS A 206 -22.63 5.08 -6.86
CA HIS A 206 -22.30 5.49 -5.49
C HIS A 206 -23.30 4.93 -4.48
N GLN A 207 -24.59 4.84 -4.85
CA GLN A 207 -25.59 4.20 -4.01
C GLN A 207 -25.31 2.70 -3.81
N ALA A 208 -24.87 2.01 -4.87
CA ALA A 208 -24.48 0.61 -4.77
C ALA A 208 -23.28 0.44 -3.82
N LEU A 209 -22.22 1.23 -3.99
CA LEU A 209 -21.05 1.19 -3.12
C LEU A 209 -21.36 1.61 -1.69
N HIS A 210 -22.23 2.61 -1.50
CA HIS A 210 -22.64 3.04 -0.17
C HIS A 210 -23.33 1.90 0.60
N ARG A 211 -24.34 1.27 0.01
CA ARG A 211 -25.03 0.16 0.66
C ARG A 211 -24.21 -1.13 0.71
N GLY A 212 -23.29 -1.30 -0.24
CA GLY A 212 -22.44 -2.48 -0.36
C GLY A 212 -21.21 -2.46 0.56
N LEU A 213 -20.65 -1.29 0.85
CA LEU A 213 -19.42 -1.14 1.65
C LEU A 213 -19.68 -0.48 3.02
N ILE A 214 -20.52 0.55 3.10
CA ILE A 214 -20.72 1.34 4.33
C ILE A 214 -21.75 0.65 5.24
N GLU A 215 -22.95 0.37 4.71
CA GLU A 215 -24.02 -0.28 5.52
C GLU A 215 -23.64 -1.70 5.97
N THR A 216 -22.72 -2.33 5.25
CA THR A 216 -22.15 -3.65 5.55
C THR A 216 -20.89 -3.57 6.42
N GLY A 217 -20.40 -2.38 6.75
CA GLY A 217 -19.24 -2.15 7.63
C GLY A 217 -17.89 -2.58 7.08
N LEU A 218 -17.70 -2.69 5.76
CA LEU A 218 -16.39 -2.93 5.16
C LEU A 218 -15.51 -1.68 5.21
N VAL A 219 -16.13 -0.50 5.17
CA VAL A 219 -15.45 0.80 5.20
C VAL A 219 -16.09 1.73 6.24
N GLU A 220 -15.29 2.66 6.75
CA GLU A 220 -15.72 3.71 7.66
C GLU A 220 -15.32 5.09 7.13
N ALA A 221 -16.06 6.13 7.54
CA ALA A 221 -15.80 7.49 7.07
C ALA A 221 -14.52 8.05 7.74
N SER A 222 -13.52 8.43 6.94
CA SER A 222 -12.34 9.15 7.41
C SER A 222 -12.56 10.66 7.45
N SER A 223 -13.36 11.19 6.53
CA SER A 223 -13.80 12.59 6.56
C SER A 223 -15.18 12.76 5.94
N GLN A 224 -16.00 13.62 6.55
CA GLN A 224 -17.36 13.90 6.09
C GLN A 224 -17.46 15.33 5.57
N GLY A 225 -17.82 15.49 4.29
CA GLY A 225 -18.08 16.77 3.66
C GLY A 225 -19.54 16.90 3.21
N ALA A 226 -19.96 18.13 2.95
CA ALA A 226 -21.34 18.45 2.56
C ALA A 226 -21.79 17.80 1.23
N THR A 227 -20.86 17.52 0.31
CA THR A 227 -21.16 16.98 -1.03
C THR A 227 -20.52 15.61 -1.29
N ARG A 228 -19.45 15.27 -0.57
CA ARG A 228 -18.71 14.02 -0.66
C ARG A 228 -18.12 13.64 0.68
N SER A 229 -17.93 12.36 0.91
CA SER A 229 -17.22 11.83 2.07
C SER A 229 -16.09 10.90 1.62
N SER A 230 -15.03 10.86 2.41
CA SER A 230 -13.89 9.98 2.22
C SER A 230 -14.01 8.78 3.14
N TYR A 231 -13.69 7.60 2.61
CA TYR A 231 -13.82 6.33 3.32
C TYR A 231 -12.52 5.54 3.28
N VAL A 232 -12.24 4.85 4.39
CA VAL A 232 -11.09 3.97 4.57
C VAL A 232 -11.58 2.59 5.04
N PRO A 233 -10.79 1.51 4.88
CA PRO A 233 -11.15 0.21 5.42
C PRO A 233 -11.47 0.28 6.91
N ALA A 234 -12.59 -0.30 7.35
CA ALA A 234 -13.04 -0.19 8.73
C ALA A 234 -12.06 -0.87 9.72
N GLY A 235 -11.68 -0.16 10.79
CA GLY A 235 -10.83 -0.72 11.85
C GLY A 235 -11.58 -1.64 12.81
N LEU A 236 -12.72 -1.19 13.37
CA LEU A 236 -13.52 -1.93 14.34
C LEU A 236 -14.99 -2.05 13.88
N PRO A 237 -15.26 -2.90 12.88
CA PRO A 237 -16.60 -3.05 12.33
C PRO A 237 -17.56 -3.74 13.32
N THR A 238 -18.79 -3.24 13.38
CA THR A 238 -19.88 -3.81 14.20
C THR A 238 -20.66 -4.90 13.44
N SER A 239 -20.66 -4.83 12.11
CA SER A 239 -21.33 -5.80 11.24
C SER A 239 -20.55 -7.12 11.16
N ARG A 240 -21.26 -8.23 10.90
CA ARG A 240 -20.61 -9.54 10.69
C ARG A 240 -19.73 -9.55 9.44
N LEU A 241 -20.19 -8.95 8.34
CA LEU A 241 -19.41 -8.90 7.09
C LEU A 241 -18.15 -8.05 7.26
N GLY A 242 -18.25 -6.94 7.99
CA GLY A 242 -17.10 -6.11 8.31
C GLY A 242 -16.09 -6.84 9.19
N ARG A 243 -16.54 -7.59 10.21
CA ARG A 243 -15.63 -8.43 11.03
C ARG A 243 -14.91 -9.48 10.19
N LEU A 244 -15.64 -10.22 9.35
CA LEU A 244 -15.03 -11.16 8.40
C LEU A 244 -14.00 -10.48 7.49
N PHE A 245 -14.33 -9.31 6.95
CA PHE A 245 -13.43 -8.53 6.13
C PHE A 245 -12.15 -8.11 6.88
N ARG A 246 -12.28 -7.66 8.13
CA ARG A 246 -11.14 -7.33 8.98
C ARG A 246 -10.28 -8.57 9.25
N ASP A 247 -10.89 -9.69 9.62
CA ASP A 247 -10.17 -10.94 9.92
C ASP A 247 -9.40 -11.43 8.67
N LEU A 248 -9.99 -11.29 7.47
CA LEU A 248 -9.30 -11.53 6.20
C LEU A 248 -8.13 -10.57 5.99
N ARG A 249 -8.28 -9.28 6.26
CA ARG A 249 -7.18 -8.29 6.16
C ARG A 249 -6.04 -8.62 7.12
N GLU A 250 -6.35 -8.97 8.36
CA GLU A 250 -5.36 -9.33 9.38
C GLU A 250 -4.54 -10.55 8.97
N ARG A 251 -5.16 -11.54 8.31
CA ARG A 251 -4.48 -12.72 7.75
C ARG A 251 -3.34 -12.35 6.79
N PHE A 252 -3.50 -11.29 6.00
CA PHE A 252 -2.46 -10.81 5.08
C PHE A 252 -1.44 -9.90 5.78
N LEU A 253 -1.88 -9.00 6.66
CA LEU A 253 -0.99 -8.07 7.37
C LEU A 253 0.05 -8.77 8.26
N GLY A 254 -0.26 -9.97 8.76
CA GLY A 254 0.62 -10.73 9.66
C GLY A 254 1.86 -11.37 9.02
N GLN A 255 1.99 -11.37 7.68
CA GLN A 255 3.10 -12.03 6.98
C GLN A 255 3.77 -11.09 5.97
N PRO A 256 5.11 -11.15 5.78
CA PRO A 256 5.81 -10.33 4.80
C PRO A 256 5.43 -10.70 3.35
N ARG A 257 5.22 -12.00 3.10
CA ARG A 257 4.73 -12.53 1.85
C ARG A 257 3.78 -13.68 2.13
N LEU A 258 2.62 -13.67 1.47
CA LEU A 258 1.62 -14.72 1.63
C LEU A 258 0.98 -15.03 0.28
N GLU A 259 1.01 -16.30 -0.10
CA GLU A 259 0.27 -16.82 -1.25
C GLU A 259 -0.90 -17.68 -0.75
N VAL A 260 -2.12 -17.32 -1.15
CA VAL A 260 -3.35 -18.01 -0.77
C VAL A 260 -4.03 -18.59 -2.00
N SER A 261 -4.41 -19.87 -1.93
CA SER A 261 -5.27 -20.50 -2.94
C SER A 261 -6.62 -19.77 -3.00
N PHE A 262 -6.95 -19.21 -4.16
CA PHE A 262 -8.22 -18.49 -4.33
C PHE A 262 -9.41 -19.45 -4.25
N ALA A 263 -9.25 -20.68 -4.76
CA ALA A 263 -10.25 -21.74 -4.62
C ALA A 263 -10.56 -22.06 -3.16
N SER A 264 -9.52 -22.22 -2.32
CA SER A 264 -9.73 -22.49 -0.89
C SER A 264 -10.43 -21.33 -0.18
N LEU A 265 -10.10 -20.09 -0.53
CA LEU A 265 -10.74 -18.91 0.07
C LEU A 265 -12.20 -18.76 -0.37
N VAL A 266 -12.49 -18.93 -1.67
CA VAL A 266 -13.87 -18.87 -2.17
C VAL A 266 -14.71 -20.00 -1.55
N ASP A 267 -14.14 -21.20 -1.42
CA ASP A 267 -14.81 -22.34 -0.78
C ASP A 267 -15.12 -22.06 0.71
N GLU A 268 -14.17 -21.48 1.45
CA GLU A 268 -14.35 -21.02 2.84
C GLU A 268 -15.50 -20.01 2.95
N LEU A 269 -15.62 -19.07 2.00
CA LEU A 269 -16.64 -18.03 2.03
C LEU A 269 -18.03 -18.50 1.57
N LEU A 270 -18.10 -19.49 0.68
CA LEU A 270 -19.36 -20.06 0.18
C LEU A 270 -20.05 -20.98 1.20
N HIS A 271 -19.28 -21.58 2.11
CA HIS A 271 -19.77 -22.58 3.04
C HIS A 271 -19.96 -22.03 4.46
N PRO A 272 -20.66 -22.77 5.35
CA PRO A 272 -20.79 -22.38 6.75
C PRO A 272 -19.41 -22.16 7.41
N PRO A 273 -19.25 -21.13 8.25
CA PRO A 273 -20.31 -20.28 8.83
C PRO A 273 -20.64 -19.00 8.03
N HIS A 274 -20.04 -18.81 6.84
CA HIS A 274 -20.11 -17.54 6.12
C HIS A 274 -21.25 -17.49 5.09
N CYS A 275 -21.46 -18.57 4.32
CA CYS A 275 -22.54 -18.73 3.34
C CYS A 275 -22.78 -17.48 2.45
N LEU A 276 -21.71 -16.88 1.95
CA LEU A 276 -21.81 -15.67 1.14
C LEU A 276 -22.29 -16.00 -0.27
N ALA A 277 -23.16 -15.14 -0.83
CA ALA A 277 -23.47 -15.21 -2.25
C ALA A 277 -22.22 -14.86 -3.09
N PRO A 278 -22.04 -15.44 -4.30
CA PRO A 278 -20.90 -15.11 -5.17
C PRO A 278 -20.73 -13.60 -5.41
N ALA A 279 -21.83 -12.87 -5.59
CA ALA A 279 -21.80 -11.41 -5.75
C ALA A 279 -21.33 -10.66 -4.49
N THR A 280 -21.52 -11.22 -3.29
CA THR A 280 -20.96 -10.69 -2.04
C THR A 280 -19.47 -11.02 -1.94
N ILE A 281 -19.05 -12.20 -2.37
CA ILE A 281 -17.62 -12.58 -2.43
C ILE A 281 -16.87 -11.64 -3.37
N GLU A 282 -17.41 -11.34 -4.55
CA GLU A 282 -16.85 -10.33 -5.47
C GLU A 282 -16.64 -8.97 -4.77
N LEU A 283 -17.62 -8.52 -3.98
CA LEU A 283 -17.53 -7.25 -3.23
C LEU A 283 -16.45 -7.28 -2.14
N VAL A 284 -16.40 -8.34 -1.34
CA VAL A 284 -15.41 -8.50 -0.27
C VAL A 284 -14.00 -8.58 -0.86
N MET A 285 -13.82 -9.34 -1.94
CA MET A 285 -12.53 -9.47 -2.63
C MET A 285 -12.08 -8.16 -3.28
N ALA A 286 -12.99 -7.42 -3.91
CA ALA A 286 -12.68 -6.11 -4.47
C ALA A 286 -12.27 -5.10 -3.39
N ALA A 287 -12.99 -5.09 -2.26
CA ALA A 287 -12.62 -4.26 -1.10
C ALA A 287 -11.27 -4.67 -0.51
N LEU A 288 -10.94 -5.97 -0.51
CA LEU A 288 -9.68 -6.48 -0.01
C LEU A 288 -8.51 -6.02 -0.89
N LEU A 289 -8.62 -6.22 -2.21
CA LEU A 289 -7.63 -5.76 -3.19
C LEU A 289 -7.41 -4.25 -3.12
N TRP A 290 -8.50 -3.47 -3.01
CA TRP A 290 -8.44 -2.03 -2.82
C TRP A 290 -7.70 -1.64 -1.52
N SER A 291 -7.99 -2.32 -0.41
CA SER A 291 -7.44 -1.98 0.91
C SER A 291 -5.91 -2.14 1.04
N PHE A 292 -5.27 -2.83 0.11
CA PHE A 292 -3.82 -3.09 0.10
C PHE A 292 -3.06 -2.29 -0.97
N GLU A 293 -3.73 -1.36 -1.69
CA GLU A 293 -3.10 -0.43 -2.64
C GLU A 293 -2.11 -1.07 -3.63
N GLY A 294 -2.42 -2.28 -4.12
CA GLY A 294 -1.58 -3.01 -5.08
C GLY A 294 -0.57 -4.00 -4.48
N ARG A 295 -0.45 -4.05 -3.14
CA ARG A 295 0.31 -5.09 -2.41
C ARG A 295 -0.37 -6.46 -2.44
N LEU A 296 -1.69 -6.49 -2.56
CA LEU A 296 -2.46 -7.70 -2.79
C LEU A 296 -2.88 -7.78 -4.25
N GLN A 297 -2.60 -8.90 -4.88
CA GLN A 297 -2.84 -9.12 -6.30
C GLN A 297 -3.53 -10.46 -6.54
N LEU A 298 -4.50 -10.48 -7.44
CA LEU A 298 -5.09 -11.72 -7.94
C LEU A 298 -4.34 -12.16 -9.20
N TRP A 299 -3.86 -13.40 -9.20
CA TRP A 299 -3.10 -14.01 -10.29
C TRP A 299 -3.83 -15.25 -10.81
N GLY A 300 -3.68 -15.53 -12.11
CA GLY A 300 -4.24 -16.73 -12.74
C GLY A 300 -3.18 -17.81 -12.98
N ASN A 301 -3.53 -18.80 -13.81
CA ASN A 301 -2.62 -19.87 -14.26
C ASN A 301 -1.37 -19.34 -14.98
N ARG A 302 -1.46 -18.12 -15.54
CA ARG A 302 -0.31 -17.32 -15.97
C ARG A 302 -0.21 -16.12 -15.02
N PRO A 303 0.98 -15.55 -14.79
CA PRO A 303 1.18 -14.35 -13.99
C PRO A 303 0.62 -13.11 -14.72
N THR A 304 -0.64 -13.15 -15.13
CA THR A 304 -1.42 -12.03 -15.61
C THR A 304 -2.10 -11.41 -14.39
N LEU A 305 -1.68 -10.19 -14.06
CA LEU A 305 -2.30 -9.37 -13.04
C LEU A 305 -3.75 -9.08 -13.43
N PHE A 306 -4.70 -9.47 -12.58
CA PHE A 306 -6.10 -9.10 -12.78
C PHE A 306 -6.37 -7.72 -12.18
N THR A 307 -6.90 -6.80 -12.99
CA THR A 307 -7.10 -5.39 -12.60
C THR A 307 -8.55 -4.91 -12.70
N ASP A 308 -9.47 -5.73 -13.23
CA ASP A 308 -10.86 -5.34 -13.46
C ASP A 308 -11.88 -6.28 -12.80
N ALA A 309 -13.10 -5.77 -12.62
CA ALA A 309 -14.17 -6.47 -11.94
C ALA A 309 -14.76 -7.64 -12.75
N ALA A 310 -14.59 -7.68 -14.08
CA ALA A 310 -15.02 -8.84 -14.86
C ALA A 310 -14.12 -10.04 -14.64
N MET A 311 -12.81 -9.80 -14.60
CA MET A 311 -11.82 -10.81 -14.29
C MET A 311 -12.04 -11.35 -12.87
N LEU A 312 -12.31 -10.46 -11.90
CA LEU A 312 -12.68 -10.88 -10.54
C LEU A 312 -13.95 -11.74 -10.52
N GLY A 313 -15.02 -11.32 -11.22
CA GLY A 313 -16.25 -12.11 -11.32
C GLY A 313 -16.03 -13.48 -11.98
N ALA A 314 -15.21 -13.55 -13.02
CA ALA A 314 -14.83 -14.81 -13.67
C ALA A 314 -14.02 -15.72 -12.73
N ALA A 315 -13.09 -15.15 -11.97
CA ALA A 315 -12.31 -15.89 -10.98
C ALA A 315 -13.20 -16.41 -9.85
N VAL A 316 -14.18 -15.65 -9.35
CA VAL A 316 -15.11 -16.14 -8.31
C VAL A 316 -16.00 -17.27 -8.85
N ALA A 317 -16.43 -17.19 -10.11
CA ALA A 317 -17.23 -18.24 -10.75
C ALA A 317 -16.43 -19.52 -11.03
N ALA A 318 -15.13 -19.41 -11.31
CA ALA A 318 -14.22 -20.51 -11.58
C ALA A 318 -12.87 -20.32 -10.86
N PRO A 319 -12.81 -20.55 -9.54
CA PRO A 319 -11.67 -20.11 -8.72
C PRO A 319 -10.45 -21.03 -8.82
N SER A 320 -10.60 -22.22 -9.39
CA SER A 320 -9.50 -23.14 -9.67
C SER A 320 -8.44 -22.50 -10.57
N GLY A 321 -7.16 -22.63 -10.21
CA GLY A 321 -6.05 -22.04 -10.97
C GLY A 321 -5.81 -20.54 -10.73
N HIS A 322 -6.52 -19.95 -9.76
CA HIS A 322 -6.29 -18.58 -9.31
C HIS A 322 -5.67 -18.56 -7.91
N ARG A 323 -4.87 -17.53 -7.64
CA ARG A 323 -4.22 -17.32 -6.34
C ARG A 323 -4.18 -15.84 -5.98
N LEU A 324 -4.25 -15.56 -4.68
CA LEU A 324 -3.99 -14.24 -4.12
C LEU A 324 -2.53 -14.20 -3.66
N VAL A 325 -1.79 -13.24 -4.18
CA VAL A 325 -0.40 -12.99 -3.82
C VAL A 325 -0.36 -11.67 -3.07
N TYR A 326 0.01 -11.74 -1.79
CA TYR A 326 0.29 -10.58 -0.97
C TYR A 326 1.80 -10.43 -0.79
N GLU A 327 2.29 -9.25 -1.14
CA GLU A 327 3.68 -8.85 -0.94
C GLU A 327 3.65 -7.55 -0.14
N ARG A 328 4.02 -7.61 1.15
CA ARG A 328 4.07 -6.45 2.03
C ARG A 328 5.04 -5.40 1.49
N TRP A 329 6.15 -5.87 0.92
CA TRP A 329 7.20 -5.09 0.29
C TRP A 329 7.45 -5.60 -1.12
N SER A 330 7.84 -4.71 -2.04
CA SER A 330 8.33 -5.16 -3.35
C SER A 330 9.65 -5.93 -3.17
N PRO A 331 10.00 -6.87 -4.06
CA PRO A 331 11.29 -7.56 -4.00
C PRO A 331 12.48 -6.60 -3.95
N SER A 332 12.41 -5.48 -4.67
CA SER A 332 13.46 -4.46 -4.64
C SER A 332 13.55 -3.76 -3.27
N LEU A 333 12.42 -3.49 -2.61
CA LEU A 333 12.41 -2.94 -1.25
C LEU A 333 12.99 -3.96 -0.25
N GLU A 334 12.68 -5.24 -0.37
CA GLU A 334 13.29 -6.29 0.47
C GLU A 334 14.82 -6.31 0.37
N THR A 335 15.35 -6.35 -0.86
CA THR A 335 16.80 -6.29 -1.10
C THR A 335 17.41 -5.01 -0.55
N PHE A 336 16.73 -3.87 -0.74
CA PHE A 336 17.17 -2.59 -0.22
C PHE A 336 17.23 -2.57 1.32
N LEU A 337 16.17 -3.01 1.99
CA LEU A 337 16.11 -3.05 3.46
C LEU A 337 17.13 -4.04 4.04
N ALA A 338 17.33 -5.19 3.41
CA ALA A 338 18.37 -6.15 3.80
C ALA A 338 19.77 -5.56 3.66
N GLY A 339 20.04 -4.85 2.56
CA GLY A 339 21.31 -4.16 2.33
C GLY A 339 21.56 -3.03 3.33
N LEU A 340 20.55 -2.20 3.63
CA LEU A 340 20.64 -1.19 4.69
C LEU A 340 20.94 -1.83 6.06
N THR A 341 20.25 -2.92 6.36
CA THR A 341 20.46 -3.68 7.61
C THR A 341 21.91 -4.17 7.71
N GLN A 342 22.47 -4.68 6.62
CA GLN A 342 23.88 -5.09 6.54
C GLN A 342 24.84 -3.90 6.69
N GLN A 343 24.58 -2.79 5.99
CA GLN A 343 25.40 -1.58 6.01
C GLN A 343 25.50 -0.96 7.41
N PHE A 344 24.40 -0.97 8.18
CA PHE A 344 24.37 -0.51 9.57
C PHE A 344 24.70 -1.59 10.61
N GLY A 345 25.05 -2.82 10.20
CA GLY A 345 25.40 -3.91 11.11
C GLY A 345 24.25 -4.37 12.03
N LEU A 346 23.02 -4.33 11.53
CA LEU A 346 21.80 -4.63 12.28
C LEU A 346 21.32 -6.09 12.06
N PRO A 347 20.45 -6.63 12.93
CA PRO A 347 19.87 -7.96 12.73
C PRO A 347 18.95 -8.04 11.49
N PRO A 348 18.88 -9.16 10.77
CA PRO A 348 18.11 -9.28 9.51
C PRO A 348 16.61 -8.98 9.63
N GLU A 349 16.01 -9.15 10.81
CA GLU A 349 14.59 -8.86 11.07
C GLU A 349 14.37 -7.44 11.65
N THR A 350 15.14 -6.45 11.16
CA THR A 350 15.05 -5.08 11.65
C THR A 350 13.86 -4.33 11.05
N SER A 351 13.03 -3.72 11.89
CA SER A 351 11.91 -2.88 11.47
C SER A 351 12.35 -1.61 10.73
N GLU A 352 11.50 -1.08 9.85
CA GLU A 352 11.71 0.18 9.12
C GLU A 352 12.05 1.35 10.07
N HIS A 353 11.33 1.45 11.20
CA HIS A 353 11.54 2.47 12.22
C HIS A 353 12.96 2.44 12.80
N ARG A 354 13.50 1.24 13.02
CA ARG A 354 14.85 1.07 13.56
C ARG A 354 15.89 1.44 12.52
N LEU A 355 15.71 1.06 11.25
CA LEU A 355 16.61 1.47 10.17
C LEU A 355 16.68 2.99 10.01
N VAL A 356 15.52 3.66 9.97
CA VAL A 356 15.46 5.14 9.92
C VAL A 356 16.16 5.76 11.12
N ARG A 357 15.95 5.21 12.33
CA ARG A 357 16.60 5.72 13.54
C ARG A 357 18.12 5.58 13.49
N GLU A 358 18.65 4.48 12.99
CA GLU A 358 20.11 4.29 12.87
C GLU A 358 20.70 5.23 11.81
N LEU A 359 20.03 5.43 10.67
CA LEU A 359 20.44 6.42 9.67
C LEU A 359 20.48 7.84 10.25
N LEU A 360 19.43 8.25 10.99
CA LEU A 360 19.39 9.54 11.66
C LEU A 360 20.43 9.65 12.78
N SER A 361 20.71 8.56 13.49
CA SER A 361 21.74 8.52 14.53
C SER A 361 23.14 8.69 13.95
N TRP A 362 23.41 8.04 12.81
CA TRP A 362 24.64 8.21 12.06
C TRP A 362 24.81 9.68 11.64
N TYR A 363 23.80 10.27 11.00
CA TYR A 363 23.83 11.66 10.56
C TYR A 363 24.06 12.64 11.71
N ARG A 364 23.35 12.48 12.82
CA ARG A 364 23.51 13.32 14.02
C ARG A 364 24.86 13.12 14.73
N GLY A 365 25.56 12.03 14.44
CA GLY A 365 26.91 11.77 14.94
C GLY A 365 28.01 12.47 14.13
N LEU A 366 27.70 13.02 12.96
CA LEU A 366 28.67 13.73 12.14
C LEU A 366 29.02 15.10 12.76
N PRO A 367 30.29 15.54 12.67
CA PRO A 367 30.67 16.92 12.99
C PRO A 367 29.90 17.93 12.14
N GLU A 368 29.57 19.10 12.71
CA GLU A 368 28.86 20.17 11.97
C GLU A 368 29.59 20.54 10.67
N ALA A 369 30.93 20.58 10.69
CA ALA A 369 31.73 20.84 9.51
C ALA A 369 31.66 19.75 8.43
N ALA A 370 31.49 18.48 8.83
CA ALA A 370 31.36 17.39 7.86
C ALA A 370 30.08 17.56 7.02
N VAL A 371 29.00 17.99 7.67
CA VAL A 371 27.72 18.31 7.01
C VAL A 371 27.86 19.56 6.15
N ALA A 372 28.39 20.65 6.72
CA ALA A 372 28.48 21.94 6.04
C ALA A 372 29.43 21.94 4.84
N ILE A 373 30.57 21.24 4.92
CA ILE A 373 31.54 21.15 3.84
C ILE A 373 31.13 20.05 2.84
N GLY A 374 30.63 18.92 3.35
CA GLY A 374 30.32 17.75 2.53
C GLY A 374 29.11 17.97 1.62
N ARG A 375 28.12 18.75 2.05
CA ARG A 375 26.96 19.10 1.21
C ARG A 375 27.37 19.83 -0.09
N ASP A 376 28.46 20.60 -0.06
CA ASP A 376 28.91 21.38 -1.22
C ASP A 376 29.74 20.53 -2.22
N LYS A 377 29.98 19.24 -1.93
CA LYS A 377 30.81 18.36 -2.76
C LYS A 377 30.02 17.64 -3.86
N THR A 378 28.78 17.20 -3.59
CA THR A 378 27.92 16.50 -4.56
C THR A 378 26.45 16.85 -4.35
N ASN A 379 25.65 16.81 -5.41
CA ASN A 379 24.21 17.10 -5.35
C ASN A 379 23.47 16.08 -4.47
N GLU A 380 23.91 14.81 -4.50
CA GLU A 380 23.34 13.72 -3.71
C GLU A 380 23.61 13.93 -2.21
N ALA A 381 24.77 14.48 -1.84
CA ALA A 381 25.07 14.83 -0.46
C ALA A 381 24.20 16.00 0.03
N GLU A 382 24.02 17.02 -0.81
CA GLU A 382 23.13 18.14 -0.51
C GLU A 382 21.70 17.66 -0.25
N TRP A 383 21.12 16.88 -1.18
CA TRP A 383 19.75 16.38 -1.06
C TRP A 383 19.56 15.38 0.09
N LEU A 384 20.57 14.53 0.36
CA LEU A 384 20.52 13.63 1.50
C LEU A 384 20.53 14.40 2.82
N VAL A 385 21.38 15.43 2.95
CA VAL A 385 21.42 16.29 4.14
C VAL A 385 20.08 17.01 4.32
N GLU A 386 19.54 17.62 3.26
CA GLU A 386 18.23 18.30 3.30
C GLU A 386 17.13 17.34 3.75
N LEU A 387 17.10 16.12 3.22
CA LEU A 387 16.14 15.09 3.63
C LEU A 387 16.27 14.71 5.12
N LEU A 388 17.50 14.58 5.63
CA LEU A 388 17.77 14.12 7.00
C LEU A 388 17.59 15.21 8.07
N GLU A 389 17.60 16.49 7.68
CA GLU A 389 17.25 17.61 8.57
C GLU A 389 15.75 17.65 8.91
N HIS A 390 14.91 17.08 8.05
CA HIS A 390 13.47 17.05 8.25
C HIS A 390 13.02 15.88 9.16
N PRO A 391 11.98 16.08 9.98
CA PRO A 391 11.41 15.01 10.80
C PRO A 391 10.76 13.95 9.90
N VAL A 392 11.03 12.68 10.20
CA VAL A 392 10.44 11.53 9.48
C VAL A 392 9.13 11.12 10.15
N GLU A 393 8.00 11.33 9.46
CA GLU A 393 6.66 10.96 9.94
C GLU A 393 6.31 9.50 9.61
N ASP A 394 6.63 9.03 8.39
CA ASP A 394 6.40 7.65 7.94
C ASP A 394 7.73 6.99 7.50
N PRO A 395 8.28 6.05 8.29
CA PRO A 395 9.49 5.33 7.94
C PRO A 395 9.40 4.49 6.66
N ALA A 396 8.23 3.96 6.32
CA ALA A 396 8.06 3.16 5.12
C ALA A 396 8.11 4.03 3.86
N GLU A 397 7.42 5.16 3.86
CA GLU A 397 7.50 6.16 2.77
C GLU A 397 8.91 6.75 2.67
N PHE A 398 9.54 7.05 3.81
CA PHE A 398 10.91 7.57 3.84
C PHE A 398 11.89 6.62 3.13
N LEU A 399 11.87 5.33 3.48
CA LEU A 399 12.80 4.34 2.91
C LEU A 399 12.46 3.96 1.47
N SER A 400 11.18 3.90 1.10
CA SER A 400 10.77 3.43 -0.24
C SER A 400 10.66 4.54 -1.29
N VAL A 401 10.55 5.81 -0.89
CA VAL A 401 10.33 6.93 -1.81
C VAL A 401 11.29 8.08 -1.56
N ALA A 402 11.32 8.63 -0.34
CA ALA A 402 12.04 9.88 -0.08
C ALA A 402 13.56 9.71 -0.21
N LEU A 403 14.11 8.66 0.40
CA LEU A 403 15.54 8.36 0.37
C LEU A 403 16.03 8.01 -1.05
N PRO A 404 15.38 7.10 -1.81
CA PRO A 404 15.73 6.88 -3.21
C PRO A 404 15.75 8.15 -4.05
N ARG A 405 14.73 9.00 -3.87
CA ARG A 405 14.61 10.27 -4.58
C ARG A 405 15.72 11.26 -4.24
N ALA A 406 16.13 11.35 -2.98
CA ALA A 406 17.25 12.19 -2.56
C ALA A 406 18.59 11.71 -3.15
N LEU A 407 18.73 10.42 -3.44
CA LEU A 407 19.90 9.87 -4.14
C LEU A 407 19.77 9.92 -5.67
N GLY A 408 18.67 10.48 -6.19
CA GLY A 408 18.42 10.58 -7.64
C GLY A 408 18.15 9.24 -8.34
N LEU A 409 17.87 8.17 -7.58
CA LEU A 409 17.74 6.81 -8.10
C LEU A 409 16.37 6.20 -7.80
N PRO A 410 15.82 5.38 -8.71
CA PRO A 410 14.57 4.67 -8.48
C PRO A 410 14.80 3.40 -7.65
N LEU A 411 13.81 2.94 -6.89
CA LEU A 411 13.95 1.78 -5.97
C LEU A 411 14.10 0.45 -6.73
N GLU A 412 13.80 0.42 -8.03
CA GLU A 412 13.91 -0.76 -8.89
C GLU A 412 15.34 -1.34 -8.95
N ASP A 413 16.37 -0.52 -8.70
CA ASP A 413 17.78 -0.93 -8.64
C ASP A 413 18.38 -0.70 -7.24
N PRO A 414 18.08 -1.60 -6.28
CA PRO A 414 18.45 -1.43 -4.88
C PRO A 414 19.97 -1.54 -4.63
N GLU A 415 20.69 -2.30 -5.45
CA GLU A 415 22.15 -2.47 -5.29
C GLU A 415 22.89 -1.16 -5.59
N THR A 416 22.56 -0.51 -6.71
CA THR A 416 23.13 0.80 -7.05
C THR A 416 22.74 1.85 -6.01
N LEU A 417 21.52 1.81 -5.49
CA LEU A 417 21.06 2.76 -4.47
C LEU A 417 21.87 2.65 -3.17
N LEU A 418 22.19 1.43 -2.74
CA LEU A 418 23.02 1.17 -1.56
C LEU A 418 24.47 1.62 -1.78
N VAL A 419 25.01 1.43 -2.99
CA VAL A 419 26.35 1.93 -3.34
C VAL A 419 26.39 3.45 -3.26
N TYR A 420 25.43 4.14 -3.87
CA TYR A 420 25.34 5.60 -3.81
C TYR A 420 25.16 6.13 -2.40
N LEU A 421 24.32 5.47 -1.58
CA LEU A 421 24.19 5.82 -0.17
C LEU A 421 25.53 5.69 0.56
N ALA A 422 26.23 4.56 0.41
CA ALA A 422 27.53 4.34 1.04
C ALA A 422 28.60 5.34 0.57
N GLU A 423 28.64 5.67 -0.72
CA GLU A 423 29.54 6.70 -1.28
C GLU A 423 29.23 8.09 -0.73
N THR A 424 27.95 8.43 -0.58
CA THR A 424 27.51 9.70 0.00
C THR A 424 27.85 9.78 1.48
N GLN A 425 27.61 8.70 2.25
CA GLN A 425 28.01 8.61 3.66
C GLN A 425 29.52 8.83 3.82
N ARG A 426 30.32 8.13 3.02
CA ARG A 426 31.78 8.26 3.02
C ARG A 426 32.24 9.68 2.65
N THR A 427 31.56 10.31 1.69
CA THR A 427 31.86 11.69 1.29
C THR A 427 31.67 12.67 2.43
N LEU A 428 30.59 12.51 3.21
CA LEU A 428 30.34 13.31 4.40
C LEU A 428 31.36 13.01 5.51
N GLU A 429 31.60 11.74 5.82
CA GLU A 429 32.55 11.32 6.88
C GLU A 429 33.99 11.79 6.60
N GLU A 430 34.45 11.71 5.34
CA GLU A 430 35.80 12.10 4.96
C GLU A 430 35.94 13.61 4.66
N ALA A 431 34.85 14.39 4.66
CA ALA A 431 34.86 15.79 4.23
C ALA A 431 35.89 16.65 5.00
N VAL A 432 35.90 16.55 6.33
CA VAL A 432 36.81 17.32 7.20
C VAL A 432 38.27 16.93 6.94
N GLY A 433 38.56 15.62 6.87
CA GLY A 433 39.92 15.12 6.64
C GLY A 433 40.45 15.46 5.25
N ARG A 434 39.59 15.39 4.22
CA ARG A 434 39.92 15.83 2.86
C ARG A 434 40.20 17.33 2.81
N THR A 435 39.41 18.16 3.48
CA THR A 435 39.64 19.61 3.55
C THR A 435 40.95 19.96 4.28
N ARG A 436 41.26 19.30 5.40
CA ARG A 436 42.58 19.46 6.07
C ARG A 436 43.73 19.11 5.14
N SER A 437 43.63 17.97 4.46
CA SER A 437 44.65 17.51 3.50
C SER A 437 44.80 18.47 2.31
N GLU A 438 43.68 19.00 1.79
CA GLU A 438 43.64 19.98 0.70
C GLU A 438 44.30 21.30 1.12
N LEU A 439 44.00 21.79 2.33
CA LEU A 439 44.65 22.97 2.90
C LEU A 439 46.16 22.77 3.02
N ASN A 440 46.60 21.68 3.65
CA ASN A 440 48.01 21.36 3.79
C ASN A 440 48.72 21.28 2.43
N ALA A 441 48.13 20.62 1.43
CA ALA A 441 48.68 20.53 0.09
C ALA A 441 48.79 21.92 -0.58
N LYS A 442 47.73 22.73 -0.53
CA LYS A 442 47.74 24.08 -1.12
C LYS A 442 48.69 25.04 -0.38
N LEU A 443 48.90 24.86 0.92
CA LEU A 443 49.92 25.59 1.68
C LEU A 443 51.34 25.17 1.27
N ARG A 444 51.60 23.86 1.06
CA ARG A 444 52.89 23.38 0.52
C ARG A 444 53.18 24.05 -0.83
N GLU A 445 52.21 24.04 -1.74
CA GLU A 445 52.35 24.69 -3.05
C GLU A 445 52.61 26.19 -2.94
N LEU A 446 51.96 26.86 -1.99
CA LEU A 446 52.08 28.30 -1.80
C LEU A 446 53.48 28.71 -1.33
N PHE A 447 54.16 27.89 -0.53
CA PHE A 447 55.49 28.21 0.03
C PHE A 447 56.67 27.51 -0.65
N ALA A 448 56.43 26.49 -1.48
CA ALA A 448 57.49 25.83 -2.24
C ALA A 448 58.14 26.80 -3.24
N ALA A 449 59.47 26.92 -3.20
CA ALA A 449 60.19 27.76 -4.16
C ALA A 449 60.29 27.07 -5.54
N ASN A 450 60.45 25.75 -5.54
CA ASN A 450 60.70 24.91 -6.70
C ASN A 450 59.93 23.59 -6.53
N GLY A 451 59.55 22.91 -7.63
CA GLY A 451 58.74 21.67 -7.57
C GLY A 451 59.35 20.51 -6.78
N ALA A 452 60.68 20.48 -6.58
CA ALA A 452 61.36 19.48 -5.76
C ALA A 452 61.11 19.65 -4.24
N GLU A 453 60.59 20.79 -3.79
CA GLU A 453 60.34 21.06 -2.37
C GLU A 453 58.94 20.61 -1.91
N LEU A 454 58.07 20.15 -2.83
CA LEU A 454 56.69 19.74 -2.53
C LEU A 454 56.59 18.48 -1.65
N GLU A 455 57.66 17.67 -1.58
CA GLU A 455 57.72 16.51 -0.68
C GLU A 455 57.99 16.88 0.79
N GLN A 456 58.30 18.15 1.07
CA GLN A 456 58.55 18.62 2.43
C GLN A 456 57.28 19.17 3.08
N PRO A 457 57.12 19.02 4.41
CA PRO A 457 55.94 19.53 5.09
C PRO A 457 55.93 21.06 5.04
N TRP A 458 54.74 21.65 4.85
CA TRP A 458 54.62 23.10 4.64
C TRP A 458 55.20 23.97 5.78
N PRO A 459 55.19 23.57 7.07
CA PRO A 459 55.84 24.36 8.12
C PRO A 459 57.34 24.53 7.86
N SER A 460 58.02 23.49 7.35
CA SER A 460 59.44 23.59 7.00
C SER A 460 59.68 24.57 5.84
N LEU A 461 58.75 24.62 4.88
CA LEU A 461 58.78 25.57 3.76
C LEU A 461 58.60 27.01 4.26
N VAL A 462 57.66 27.23 5.17
CA VAL A 462 57.40 28.53 5.80
C VAL A 462 58.59 29.02 6.61
N ALA A 463 59.21 28.16 7.44
CA ALA A 463 60.39 28.54 8.22
C ALA A 463 61.55 29.02 7.32
N ARG A 464 61.79 28.32 6.20
CA ARG A 464 62.80 28.74 5.22
C ARG A 464 62.44 30.02 4.49
N TRP A 465 61.17 30.17 4.11
CA TRP A 465 60.67 31.38 3.49
C TRP A 465 60.85 32.59 4.43
N CYS A 466 60.47 32.46 5.70
CA CYS A 466 60.64 33.48 6.73
C CYS A 466 62.12 33.87 6.93
N ALA A 467 63.04 32.89 6.93
CA ALA A 467 64.48 33.16 7.05
C ALA A 467 65.05 33.97 5.86
N ARG A 468 64.34 34.01 4.72
CA ARG A 468 64.72 34.77 3.52
C ARG A 468 64.03 36.14 3.43
N LEU A 469 63.15 36.47 4.37
CA LEU A 469 62.44 37.76 4.36
C LEU A 469 63.42 38.94 4.61
N PRO A 470 63.23 40.08 3.92
CA PRO A 470 63.94 41.33 4.20
C PRO A 470 63.76 41.80 5.65
N ARG A 471 64.75 42.49 6.22
CA ARG A 471 64.65 43.03 7.59
C ARG A 471 63.55 44.08 7.73
N GLU A 472 63.30 44.81 6.66
CA GLU A 472 62.25 45.83 6.54
C GLU A 472 60.82 45.25 6.59
N SER A 473 60.67 43.92 6.47
CA SER A 473 59.37 43.25 6.61
C SER A 473 58.86 43.25 8.05
N ALA A 474 59.74 43.46 9.03
CA ALA A 474 59.39 43.56 10.45
C ALA A 474 58.57 44.82 10.77
N ASP A 475 58.62 45.85 9.91
CA ASP A 475 57.86 47.09 10.09
C ASP A 475 56.45 47.03 9.44
N SER A 476 56.08 45.88 8.85
CA SER A 476 54.77 45.68 8.21
C SER A 476 53.66 45.51 9.25
N PRO A 477 52.44 46.04 9.01
CA PRO A 477 51.28 45.75 9.86
C PRO A 477 50.86 44.26 9.85
N MET A 478 51.39 43.46 8.91
CA MET A 478 51.19 41.99 8.85
C MET A 478 52.41 41.21 9.39
N ALA A 479 53.40 41.90 9.97
CA ALA A 479 54.60 41.27 10.50
C ALA A 479 54.29 40.31 11.65
N ASP A 480 53.27 40.60 12.45
CA ASP A 480 52.85 39.74 13.56
C ASP A 480 52.44 38.35 13.07
N LEU A 481 51.62 38.27 12.01
CA LEU A 481 51.18 36.99 11.44
C LEU A 481 52.34 36.24 10.75
N GLY A 482 53.28 36.97 10.13
CA GLY A 482 54.49 36.39 9.55
C GLY A 482 55.48 35.86 10.61
N HIS A 483 55.66 36.57 11.71
CA HIS A 483 56.46 36.14 12.85
C HIS A 483 55.84 34.94 13.56
N LEU A 484 54.51 34.93 13.65
CA LEU A 484 53.74 33.84 14.20
C LEU A 484 53.90 32.57 13.35
N LEU A 485 53.72 32.68 12.03
CA LEU A 485 54.01 31.60 11.07
C LEU A 485 55.45 31.08 11.22
N ALA A 486 56.43 31.98 11.36
CA ALA A 486 57.83 31.61 11.56
C ALA A 486 58.08 30.89 12.89
N THR A 487 57.37 31.28 13.95
CA THR A 487 57.51 30.72 15.30
C THR A 487 56.94 29.32 15.36
N TYR A 488 55.70 29.13 14.88
CA TYR A 488 55.05 27.82 14.84
C TYR A 488 55.80 26.82 13.96
N SER A 489 56.29 27.29 12.82
CA SER A 489 57.09 26.49 11.89
C SER A 489 58.49 26.14 12.40
N ALA A 490 58.98 26.80 13.45
CA ALA A 490 60.23 26.48 14.11
C ALA A 490 60.06 25.47 15.26
N THR A 491 58.84 25.33 15.79
CA THR A 491 58.54 24.49 16.96
C THR A 491 58.05 23.08 16.60
N THR A 492 57.33 22.91 15.50
CA THR A 492 56.82 21.61 15.05
C THR A 492 56.93 21.44 13.53
N THR A 493 57.05 20.19 13.07
CA THR A 493 56.94 19.82 11.66
C THR A 493 55.63 19.11 11.34
N ASP A 494 54.75 18.95 12.34
CA ASP A 494 53.43 18.38 12.17
C ASP A 494 52.53 19.38 11.44
N GLU A 495 52.04 18.99 10.26
CA GLU A 495 51.23 19.86 9.41
C GLU A 495 49.86 20.15 10.01
N ASP A 496 49.27 19.18 10.72
CA ASP A 496 47.92 19.32 11.27
C ASP A 496 47.93 20.19 12.53
N GLU A 497 48.92 20.01 13.41
CA GLU A 497 49.12 20.87 14.58
C GLU A 497 49.36 22.33 14.15
N THR A 498 50.28 22.54 13.19
CA THR A 498 50.58 23.89 12.68
C THR A 498 49.38 24.50 11.94
N LEU A 499 48.56 23.69 11.28
CA LEU A 499 47.35 24.16 10.58
C LEU A 499 46.31 24.64 11.59
N GLU A 500 46.09 23.91 12.69
CA GLU A 500 45.12 24.31 13.72
C GLU A 500 45.52 25.65 14.38
N ASP A 501 46.80 25.84 14.69
CA ASP A 501 47.33 27.10 15.23
C ASP A 501 47.14 28.26 14.24
N LEU A 502 47.45 28.03 12.95
CA LEU A 502 47.25 29.04 11.90
C LEU A 502 45.78 29.44 11.77
N LEU A 503 44.86 28.47 11.81
CA LEU A 503 43.43 28.74 11.69
C LEU A 503 42.88 29.46 12.92
N TYR A 504 43.41 29.20 14.11
CA TYR A 504 43.07 29.93 15.32
C TYR A 504 43.44 31.41 15.22
N GLU A 505 44.66 31.70 14.76
CA GLU A 505 45.17 33.08 14.62
C GLU A 505 44.51 33.86 13.48
N LEU A 506 43.91 33.16 12.52
CA LEU A 506 43.10 33.75 11.45
C LEU A 506 41.62 33.88 11.82
N ASP A 507 41.22 33.60 13.06
CA ASP A 507 39.84 33.63 13.58
C ASP A 507 38.86 32.65 12.89
N TYR A 508 39.35 31.60 12.22
CA TYR A 508 38.49 30.56 11.62
C TYR A 508 38.24 29.38 12.56
N GLY A 509 39.13 29.15 13.54
CA GLY A 509 39.08 27.99 14.42
C GLY A 509 39.31 26.66 13.69
N PRO A 510 39.22 25.53 14.40
CA PRO A 510 39.58 24.24 13.83
C PRO A 510 38.54 23.77 12.79
N VAL A 511 39.00 23.05 11.76
CA VAL A 511 38.20 22.71 10.56
C VAL A 511 36.93 21.93 10.91
N ASP A 512 36.95 21.12 11.97
CA ASP A 512 35.82 20.33 12.46
C ASP A 512 34.64 21.18 12.96
N ARG A 513 34.84 22.48 13.19
CA ARG A 513 33.82 23.43 13.65
C ARG A 513 33.37 24.45 12.61
N TRP A 514 33.85 24.31 11.37
CA TRP A 514 33.48 25.22 10.30
C TRP A 514 32.00 25.09 9.93
N ARG A 515 31.35 26.23 9.65
CA ARG A 515 29.93 26.29 9.23
C ARG A 515 29.73 26.33 7.71
N GLN A 516 30.82 26.51 6.97
CA GLN A 516 30.89 26.49 5.52
C GLN A 516 32.34 26.22 5.12
N ASN A 517 32.60 25.98 3.83
CA ASN A 517 33.96 25.75 3.36
C ASN A 517 34.76 27.06 3.22
N TYR A 518 35.61 27.39 4.20
CA TYR A 518 36.47 28.59 4.20
C TYR A 518 37.83 28.40 3.51
N THR A 519 38.06 27.27 2.83
CA THR A 519 39.39 26.90 2.29
C THR A 519 40.00 28.01 1.42
N ASP A 520 39.24 28.57 0.50
CA ASP A 520 39.75 29.60 -0.42
C ASP A 520 39.97 30.95 0.28
N GLU A 521 39.16 31.29 1.28
CA GLU A 521 39.30 32.51 2.08
C GLU A 521 40.59 32.47 2.92
N VAL A 522 40.83 31.34 3.61
CA VAL A 522 42.05 31.10 4.39
C VAL A 522 43.27 31.23 3.48
N LEU A 523 43.26 30.57 2.31
CA LEU A 523 44.39 30.62 1.38
C LEU A 523 44.59 32.01 0.78
N ALA A 524 43.52 32.75 0.48
CA ALA A 524 43.62 34.12 0.01
C ALA A 524 44.29 35.02 1.06
N ARG A 525 43.93 34.84 2.34
CA ARG A 525 44.52 35.60 3.44
C ARG A 525 46.01 35.28 3.63
N VAL A 526 46.38 34.00 3.55
CA VAL A 526 47.80 33.59 3.62
C VAL A 526 48.58 34.12 2.41
N ARG A 527 48.01 34.11 1.20
CA ARG A 527 48.63 34.71 0.00
C ARG A 527 48.84 36.21 0.16
N GLU A 528 47.88 36.92 0.72
CA GLU A 528 47.97 38.36 0.98
C GLU A 528 49.13 38.65 1.95
N VAL A 529 49.20 37.93 3.06
CA VAL A 529 50.29 38.06 4.05
C VAL A 529 51.65 37.79 3.41
N LYS A 530 51.76 36.67 2.67
CA LYS A 530 52.99 36.33 1.95
C LYS A 530 53.40 37.44 0.99
N SER A 531 52.47 37.95 0.18
CA SER A 531 52.72 39.02 -0.78
C SER A 531 53.14 40.31 -0.08
N VAL A 532 52.42 40.76 0.95
CA VAL A 532 52.73 41.99 1.69
C VAL A 532 54.13 41.91 2.31
N LEU A 533 54.51 40.80 2.91
CA LEU A 533 55.83 40.64 3.55
C LEU A 533 56.96 40.53 2.52
N GLU A 534 56.75 39.85 1.39
CA GLU A 534 57.73 39.84 0.30
C GLU A 534 57.91 41.23 -0.32
N HIS A 535 56.86 42.04 -0.34
CA HIS A 535 56.85 43.37 -0.98
C HIS A 535 57.04 44.54 0.00
N ALA A 536 57.13 44.30 1.30
CA ALA A 536 57.29 45.31 2.35
C ALA A 536 58.45 46.30 2.10
N PRO A 537 59.64 45.88 1.60
CA PRO A 537 60.72 46.83 1.27
C PRO A 537 60.36 47.84 0.16
N PHE A 538 59.28 47.59 -0.58
CA PHE A 538 58.90 48.33 -1.77
C PHE A 538 57.65 49.21 -1.56
N GLN A 539 56.89 49.02 -0.47
CA GLN A 539 55.70 49.83 -0.16
C GLN A 539 56.06 51.31 0.16
N GLY A 540 57.30 51.59 0.58
CA GLY A 540 57.81 52.96 0.75
C GLY A 540 58.36 53.62 -0.52
N LEU A 541 58.27 53.02 -1.71
CA LEU A 541 58.98 53.49 -2.91
C LEU A 541 58.31 54.59 -3.73
N TYR A 542 57.09 55.00 -3.38
CA TYR A 542 56.42 56.09 -4.09
C TYR A 542 55.81 57.14 -3.14
N PRO A 543 56.10 58.44 -3.33
CA PRO A 543 57.02 59.05 -4.30
C PRO A 543 58.38 59.36 -3.65
N LEU A 544 59.43 58.59 -3.96
CA LEU A 544 60.80 58.93 -3.57
C LEU A 544 61.60 59.54 -4.74
N GLU A 545 62.53 60.46 -4.43
CA GLU A 545 63.36 61.16 -5.40
C GLU A 545 64.28 60.22 -6.22
N ALA A 546 64.67 60.63 -7.43
CA ALA A 546 65.38 59.81 -8.43
C ALA A 546 66.68 59.13 -7.94
N GLY A 547 67.34 59.64 -6.89
CA GLY A 547 68.50 59.01 -6.25
C GLY A 547 68.16 57.77 -5.42
N GLN A 548 67.02 57.80 -4.73
CA GLN A 548 66.53 56.70 -3.88
C GLN A 548 65.94 55.57 -4.74
N GLN A 549 65.35 55.89 -5.89
CA GLN A 549 64.89 54.91 -6.88
C GLN A 549 66.02 54.02 -7.39
N ARG A 550 67.22 54.57 -7.67
CA ARG A 550 68.38 53.77 -8.09
C ARG A 550 68.90 52.85 -6.99
N GLN A 551 68.88 53.31 -5.75
CA GLN A 551 69.32 52.51 -4.61
C GLN A 551 68.33 51.38 -4.31
N ALA A 552 67.03 51.65 -4.45
CA ALA A 552 65.98 50.66 -4.36
C ALA A 552 66.01 49.63 -5.50
N ALA A 553 66.23 50.05 -6.74
CA ALA A 553 66.40 49.15 -7.88
C ALA A 553 67.63 48.23 -7.69
N ARG A 554 68.73 48.75 -7.13
CA ARG A 554 69.89 47.93 -6.77
C ARG A 554 69.59 46.93 -5.65
N ARG A 555 68.76 47.31 -4.67
CA ARG A 555 68.30 46.41 -3.60
C ARG A 555 67.36 45.32 -4.15
N LEU A 556 66.45 45.67 -5.05
CA LEU A 556 65.57 44.72 -5.77
C LEU A 556 66.39 43.70 -6.55
N ILE A 557 67.36 44.15 -7.35
CA ILE A 557 68.25 43.27 -8.13
C ILE A 557 69.07 42.37 -7.20
N ALA A 558 69.61 42.91 -6.10
CA ALA A 558 70.37 42.12 -5.14
C ALA A 558 69.50 41.08 -4.41
N TRP A 559 68.25 41.41 -4.12
CA TRP A 559 67.29 40.49 -3.49
C TRP A 559 66.85 39.39 -4.46
N LEU A 560 66.48 39.73 -5.70
CA LEU A 560 66.12 38.77 -6.75
C LEU A 560 67.30 37.83 -7.10
N ALA A 561 68.52 38.35 -7.11
CA ALA A 561 69.73 37.53 -7.29
C ALA A 561 69.89 36.50 -6.16
N ARG A 562 69.68 36.90 -4.90
CA ARG A 562 69.72 35.97 -3.75
C ARG A 562 68.62 34.90 -3.82
N GLN A 563 67.39 35.27 -4.22
CA GLN A 563 66.28 34.32 -4.33
C GLN A 563 66.50 33.29 -5.45
N SER A 564 67.18 33.68 -6.53
CA SER A 564 67.51 32.79 -7.66
C SER A 564 68.78 31.96 -7.48
N GLY A 565 69.48 32.11 -6.34
CA GLY A 565 70.76 31.43 -6.07
C GLY A 565 71.93 31.92 -6.93
N LEU A 566 71.76 33.03 -7.66
CA LEU A 566 72.76 33.62 -8.56
C LEU A 566 73.44 34.82 -7.89
N GLY A 567 74.74 35.01 -8.16
CA GLY A 567 75.42 36.25 -7.76
C GLY A 567 74.79 37.48 -8.44
N PRO A 568 74.82 38.67 -7.82
CA PRO A 568 74.15 39.87 -8.35
C PRO A 568 74.60 40.28 -9.77
N GLU A 569 75.86 40.02 -10.13
CA GLU A 569 76.37 40.25 -11.50
C GLU A 569 75.84 39.19 -12.49
N ALA A 570 75.79 37.91 -12.10
CA ALA A 570 75.29 36.81 -12.92
C ALA A 570 73.76 36.90 -13.18
N PHE A 571 73.00 37.39 -12.20
CA PHE A 571 71.57 37.68 -12.37
C PHE A 571 71.36 38.83 -13.36
N LYS A 572 72.18 39.89 -13.24
CA LYS A 572 72.12 41.07 -14.10
C LYS A 572 72.43 40.73 -15.56
N GLU A 573 73.48 39.95 -15.83
CA GLU A 573 73.81 39.47 -17.18
C GLU A 573 72.70 38.60 -17.79
N ARG A 574 72.10 37.69 -17.02
CA ARG A 574 70.97 36.86 -17.50
C ARG A 574 69.69 37.67 -17.75
N SER A 575 69.37 38.62 -16.87
CA SER A 575 68.16 39.47 -16.99
C SER A 575 68.23 40.51 -18.10
N LEU A 576 69.42 40.83 -18.61
CA LEU A 576 69.63 41.69 -19.79
C LEU A 576 69.65 40.90 -21.11
N SER A 577 69.68 39.56 -21.05
CA SER A 577 69.65 38.66 -22.21
C SER A 577 68.26 38.09 -22.52
N LEU A 578 67.30 38.28 -21.60
CA LEU A 578 65.86 38.13 -21.77
C LEU A 578 65.25 39.51 -22.02
#